data_AF-A0A3N5RB22-F1
#
_entry.id   AF-A0A3N5RB22-F1
#
_cell.length_a   1.000
_cell.length_b   1.000
_cell.length_c   1.000
_cell.angle_alpha   90.00
_cell.angle_beta   90.00
_cell.angle_gamma   90.00
#
_symmetry.space_group_name_H-M   'P 1'
#
loop_
_entity.id
_entity.type
_entity.pdbx_description
1 polymer ?
#
loop_
_entity_poly.entity_id
_entity_poly.type
_entity_poly.pdbx_seq_one_letter_code
_entity_poly.pdbx_strand_id
1 'polypeptide(L)'
;MNNITLLEPEQVEEAHQLASSSPNPAIRRRALILLGYNSGANTREVAQEVKMSLSRVRYWRRQYWKKGMAIFEERRRVQKDANVLPGGRGDALLQKEDAQPEEHKNTKNSGSNSSEEESLTLTDSYTKSEEQQETAPDLHFPQPLSTPGLAPEDTMAEGGRKTLLYHFALMLAHELGTRSGEDIEELHDMRVATRRMRAALDIFSSYYSPKAIKPI
;
A
#
# COMPACT_ATOMS: atom_id res chain seq x y z
N MET A 1 -34.66 17.52 5.32
CA MET A 1 -33.38 16.90 5.71
C MET A 1 -33.37 15.54 5.04
N ASN A 2 -32.73 15.42 3.87
CA ASN A 2 -32.72 14.17 3.13
C ASN A 2 -31.73 13.24 3.83
N ASN A 3 -32.22 12.23 4.55
CA ASN A 3 -31.42 11.10 4.98
C ASN A 3 -30.84 10.47 3.71
N ILE A 4 -29.57 10.74 3.42
CA ILE A 4 -28.84 10.02 2.40
C ILE A 4 -28.55 8.65 3.02
N THR A 5 -29.49 7.73 2.88
CA THR A 5 -29.32 6.33 3.26
C THR A 5 -28.13 5.79 2.46
N LEU A 6 -27.09 5.33 3.16
CA LEU A 6 -25.89 4.81 2.52
C LEU A 6 -26.14 3.40 1.97
N LEU A 7 -26.97 2.63 2.67
CA LEU A 7 -27.33 1.26 2.33
C LEU A 7 -28.83 1.17 2.10
N GLU A 8 -29.22 0.41 1.08
CA GLU A 8 -30.60 -0.05 0.92
C GLU A 8 -30.96 -1.08 2.01
N PRO A 9 -32.25 -1.27 2.37
CA PRO A 9 -32.65 -2.16 3.47
C PRO A 9 -32.11 -3.59 3.34
N GLU A 10 -32.08 -4.14 2.12
CA GLU A 10 -31.50 -5.47 1.83
C GLU A 10 -29.99 -5.50 2.10
N GLN A 11 -29.27 -4.44 1.75
CA GLN A 11 -27.82 -4.34 1.95
C GLN A 11 -27.46 -4.16 3.44
N VAL A 12 -28.35 -3.60 4.24
CA VAL A 12 -28.19 -3.50 5.70
C VAL A 12 -28.23 -4.90 6.32
N GLU A 13 -29.19 -5.74 5.92
CA GLU A 13 -29.26 -7.12 6.40
C GLU A 13 -28.02 -7.92 6.00
N GLU A 14 -27.59 -7.80 4.74
CA GLU A 14 -26.38 -8.46 4.25
C GLU A 14 -25.13 -7.98 5.03
N ALA A 15 -24.99 -6.68 5.28
CA ALA A 15 -23.89 -6.15 6.08
C ALA A 15 -23.92 -6.67 7.53
N HIS A 16 -25.09 -6.81 8.16
CA HIS A 16 -25.22 -7.44 9.49
C HIS A 16 -24.82 -8.92 9.47
N GLN A 17 -25.21 -9.65 8.42
CA GLN A 17 -24.82 -11.04 8.24
C GLN A 17 -23.31 -11.18 8.05
N LEU A 18 -22.70 -10.32 7.22
CA LEU A 18 -21.25 -10.29 7.02
C LEU A 18 -20.49 -9.91 8.29
N ALA A 19 -21.02 -8.99 9.09
CA ALA A 19 -20.43 -8.59 10.37
C ALA A 19 -20.45 -9.71 11.42
N SER A 20 -21.48 -10.56 11.43
CA SER A 20 -21.66 -11.63 12.42
C SER A 20 -21.06 -12.96 12.00
N SER A 21 -21.22 -13.33 10.73
CA SER A 21 -21.00 -14.69 10.24
C SER A 21 -19.75 -14.85 9.38
N SER A 22 -19.12 -13.75 8.95
CA SER A 22 -17.93 -13.86 8.09
C SER A 22 -16.72 -14.40 8.88
N PRO A 23 -16.04 -15.45 8.39
CA PRO A 23 -14.83 -15.97 9.03
C PRO A 23 -13.68 -14.96 8.96
N ASN A 24 -13.65 -14.10 7.93
CA ASN A 24 -12.58 -13.13 7.72
C ASN A 24 -12.79 -11.87 8.58
N PRO A 25 -11.88 -11.55 9.53
CA PRO A 25 -11.99 -10.36 10.36
C PRO A 25 -11.96 -9.04 9.57
N ALA A 26 -11.33 -9.02 8.39
CA ALA A 26 -11.32 -7.84 7.54
C ALA A 26 -12.71 -7.54 6.96
N ILE A 27 -13.45 -8.56 6.53
CA ILE A 27 -14.81 -8.43 6.01
C ILE A 27 -15.74 -7.94 7.13
N ARG A 28 -15.67 -8.53 8.33
CA ARG A 28 -16.46 -8.09 9.49
C ARG A 28 -16.25 -6.61 9.79
N ARG A 29 -14.99 -6.16 9.83
CA ARG A 29 -14.66 -4.74 10.10
C ARG A 29 -15.17 -3.80 9.01
N ARG A 30 -15.11 -4.19 7.73
CA ARG A 30 -15.67 -3.39 6.63
C ARG A 30 -17.18 -3.24 6.76
N ALA A 31 -17.87 -4.33 7.11
CA ALA A 31 -19.32 -4.31 7.28
C ALA A 31 -19.73 -3.39 8.45
N LEU A 32 -19.02 -3.48 9.58
CA LEU A 32 -19.22 -2.57 10.72
C LEU A 32 -19.01 -1.10 10.35
N ILE A 33 -18.03 -0.78 9.50
CA ILE A 33 -17.81 0.59 9.01
C ILE A 33 -19.05 1.10 8.26
N LEU A 34 -19.63 0.29 7.35
CA LEU A 34 -20.79 0.72 6.58
C LEU A 34 -22.04 0.86 7.45
N LEU A 35 -22.26 -0.09 8.37
CA LEU A 35 -23.37 -0.04 9.33
C LEU A 35 -23.28 1.21 10.23
N GLY A 36 -22.09 1.56 10.71
CA GLY A 36 -21.88 2.77 11.50
C GLY A 36 -22.19 4.05 10.72
N TYR A 37 -21.83 4.13 9.43
CA TYR A 37 -22.23 5.29 8.62
C TYR A 37 -23.73 5.29 8.30
N ASN A 38 -24.36 4.13 8.13
CA ASN A 38 -25.79 4.03 7.87
C ASN A 38 -26.64 4.42 9.09
N SER A 39 -26.14 4.19 10.32
CA SER A 39 -26.77 4.70 11.55
C SER A 39 -26.55 6.20 11.78
N GLY A 40 -25.81 6.88 10.88
CA GLY A 40 -25.53 8.31 10.95
C GLY A 40 -24.31 8.68 11.79
N ALA A 41 -23.53 7.71 12.29
CA ALA A 41 -22.32 7.99 13.05
C ALA A 41 -21.28 8.73 12.21
N ASN A 42 -20.53 9.63 12.85
CA ASN A 42 -19.47 10.35 12.17
C ASN A 42 -18.20 9.48 12.03
N THR A 43 -17.26 9.93 11.21
CA THR A 43 -16.04 9.15 10.91
C THR A 43 -15.19 8.84 12.14
N ARG A 44 -15.20 9.72 13.16
CA ARG A 44 -14.41 9.51 14.38
C ARG A 44 -15.04 8.45 15.27
N GLU A 45 -16.35 8.49 15.43
CA GLU A 45 -17.12 7.49 16.19
C GLU A 45 -16.94 6.09 15.59
N VAL A 46 -17.14 5.95 14.28
CA VAL A 46 -16.96 4.67 13.56
C VAL A 46 -15.52 4.14 13.72
N ALA A 47 -14.51 5.02 13.68
CA ALA A 47 -13.12 4.63 13.85
C ALA A 47 -12.81 4.12 15.27
N GLN A 48 -13.38 4.77 16.29
CA GLN A 48 -13.24 4.35 17.68
C GLN A 48 -13.92 3.00 17.92
N GLU A 49 -15.13 2.83 17.42
CA GLU A 49 -15.93 1.60 17.58
C GLU A 49 -15.26 0.39 16.92
N VAL A 50 -14.82 0.53 15.67
CA VAL A 50 -14.19 -0.56 14.91
C VAL A 50 -12.68 -0.72 15.26
N LYS A 51 -12.14 0.15 16.13
CA LYS A 51 -10.72 0.21 16.51
C LYS A 51 -9.80 0.30 15.28
N MET A 52 -10.09 1.23 14.37
CA MET A 52 -9.36 1.46 13.12
C MET A 52 -8.94 2.93 12.97
N SER A 53 -7.94 3.20 12.12
CA SER A 53 -7.54 4.58 11.82
C SER A 53 -8.61 5.30 10.98
N LEU A 54 -8.73 6.62 11.18
CA LEU A 54 -9.68 7.47 10.45
C LEU A 54 -9.54 7.35 8.92
N SER A 55 -8.30 7.24 8.43
CA SER A 55 -8.02 7.11 7.00
C SER A 55 -8.60 5.81 6.43
N ARG A 56 -8.44 4.70 7.15
CA ARG A 56 -8.93 3.38 6.72
C ARG A 56 -10.46 3.33 6.69
N VAL A 57 -11.11 4.00 7.64
CA VAL A 57 -12.57 4.15 7.69
C VAL A 57 -13.08 4.99 6.50
N ARG A 58 -12.46 6.15 6.24
CA ARG A 58 -12.79 7.00 5.08
C ARG A 58 -12.58 6.27 3.76
N TYR A 59 -11.49 5.52 3.67
CA TYR A 59 -11.16 4.69 2.52
C TYR A 59 -12.28 3.69 2.24
N TRP A 60 -12.70 2.89 3.22
CA TRP A 60 -13.75 1.89 3.00
C TRP A 60 -15.10 2.51 2.64
N ARG A 61 -15.44 3.67 3.22
CA ARG A 61 -16.62 4.43 2.78
C ARG A 61 -16.51 4.85 1.32
N ARG A 62 -15.35 5.37 0.89
CA ARG A 62 -15.12 5.76 -0.51
C ARG A 62 -15.16 4.55 -1.46
N GLN A 63 -14.58 3.42 -1.05
CA GLN A 63 -14.60 2.20 -1.85
C GLN A 63 -16.02 1.66 -2.03
N TYR A 64 -16.88 1.78 -1.01
CA TYR A 64 -18.29 1.44 -1.13
C TYR A 64 -18.99 2.30 -2.19
N TRP A 65 -18.77 3.61 -2.22
CA TRP A 65 -19.34 4.46 -3.28
C TRP A 65 -18.87 4.08 -4.69
N LYS A 66 -17.65 3.55 -4.83
CA LYS A 66 -17.10 3.13 -6.13
C LYS A 66 -17.58 1.74 -6.56
N LYS A 67 -17.73 0.81 -5.63
CA LYS A 67 -17.90 -0.63 -5.92
C LYS A 67 -19.18 -1.24 -5.36
N GLY A 68 -19.93 -0.51 -4.54
CA GLY A 68 -21.11 -1.02 -3.82
C GLY A 68 -20.77 -2.20 -2.91
N MET A 69 -21.64 -3.22 -2.89
CA MET A 69 -21.45 -4.45 -2.11
C MET A 69 -20.28 -5.33 -2.61
N ALA A 70 -19.75 -5.09 -3.82
CA ALA A 70 -18.58 -5.81 -4.32
C ALA A 70 -17.29 -5.55 -3.51
N ILE A 71 -17.29 -4.62 -2.56
CA ILE A 71 -16.18 -4.46 -1.59
C ILE A 71 -16.00 -5.67 -0.65
N PHE A 72 -17.04 -6.50 -0.54
CA PHE A 72 -17.09 -7.71 0.30
C PHE A 72 -16.72 -8.97 -0.47
N GLU A 73 -16.75 -8.93 -1.80
CA GLU A 73 -16.17 -9.97 -2.64
C GLU A 73 -14.66 -9.96 -2.41
N GLU A 74 -14.22 -10.85 -1.52
CA GLU A 74 -12.84 -11.27 -1.41
C GLU A 74 -12.35 -11.49 -2.84
N ARG A 75 -11.30 -10.76 -3.28
CA ARG A 75 -10.53 -11.22 -4.44
C ARG A 75 -10.08 -12.62 -4.05
N ARG A 76 -10.86 -13.63 -4.45
CA ARG A 76 -10.42 -15.00 -4.55
C ARG A 76 -9.22 -14.86 -5.46
N ARG A 77 -8.01 -14.81 -4.88
CA ARG A 77 -6.77 -15.02 -5.64
C ARG A 77 -7.13 -16.21 -6.51
N VAL A 78 -7.13 -16.01 -7.83
CA VAL A 78 -7.52 -17.04 -8.77
C VAL A 78 -6.77 -18.30 -8.34
N GLN A 79 -7.50 -19.23 -7.76
CA GLN A 79 -7.01 -20.56 -7.46
C GLN A 79 -7.02 -21.21 -8.84
N LYS A 80 -5.98 -20.93 -9.62
CA LYS A 80 -5.67 -21.70 -10.81
C LYS A 80 -4.99 -22.97 -10.30
N ASP A 81 -5.51 -24.08 -10.76
CA ASP A 81 -5.43 -25.38 -10.12
C ASP A 81 -4.01 -25.90 -9.87
N ALA A 82 -3.97 -26.78 -8.87
CA ALA A 82 -2.85 -27.43 -8.24
C ALA A 82 -1.90 -28.20 -9.18
N ASN A 83 -0.59 -28.20 -8.86
CA ASN A 83 0.06 -29.43 -8.39
C ASN A 83 1.46 -29.22 -7.76
N VAL A 84 1.72 -29.93 -6.62
CA VAL A 84 3.03 -30.43 -6.10
C VAL A 84 3.92 -29.37 -5.38
N LEU A 85 4.33 -29.42 -4.09
CA LEU A 85 4.57 -30.47 -3.07
C LEU A 85 4.80 -29.81 -1.66
N PRO A 86 5.07 -30.54 -0.54
CA PRO A 86 4.45 -30.32 0.77
C PRO A 86 5.42 -29.99 1.92
N GLY A 87 4.85 -29.60 3.08
CA GLY A 87 5.49 -29.70 4.41
C GLY A 87 6.43 -28.55 4.78
N GLY A 88 6.42 -27.99 5.98
CA GLY A 88 5.64 -28.33 7.16
C GLY A 88 5.71 -27.26 8.24
N ARG A 89 4.76 -27.38 9.17
CA ARG A 89 4.77 -27.01 10.59
C ARG A 89 5.74 -25.91 11.05
N GLY A 90 5.15 -24.81 11.46
CA GLY A 90 5.65 -23.89 12.48
C GLY A 90 4.45 -23.22 13.15
N ASP A 91 3.73 -24.00 13.95
CA ASP A 91 2.61 -23.56 14.78
C ASP A 91 3.14 -22.86 16.04
N ALA A 92 2.44 -21.79 16.45
CA ALA A 92 2.41 -21.20 17.80
C ALA A 92 3.73 -20.58 18.34
N LEU A 93 3.78 -19.45 19.07
CA LEU A 93 2.80 -18.61 19.75
C LEU A 93 3.54 -17.36 20.32
N LEU A 94 2.77 -16.34 20.72
CA LEU A 94 3.04 -15.27 21.70
C LEU A 94 3.71 -13.97 21.18
N GLN A 95 2.93 -12.90 20.92
CA GLN A 95 2.33 -11.95 21.89
C GLN A 95 3.34 -11.08 22.64
N LYS A 96 3.37 -9.79 22.29
CA LYS A 96 3.44 -8.57 23.16
C LYS A 96 2.88 -7.42 22.29
N GLU A 97 1.67 -6.92 22.49
CA GLU A 97 1.20 -5.99 23.53
C GLU A 97 2.10 -4.73 23.75
N ASP A 98 1.47 -3.59 23.42
CA ASP A 98 1.66 -2.20 23.85
C ASP A 98 3.00 -1.46 23.67
N ALA A 99 2.98 -0.48 22.74
CA ALA A 99 3.71 0.78 22.90
C ALA A 99 3.06 1.89 22.05
N GLN A 100 2.48 2.87 22.74
CA GLN A 100 2.06 4.18 22.20
C GLN A 100 3.23 4.92 21.54
N PRO A 101 2.95 5.98 20.77
CA PRO A 101 3.77 7.18 20.95
C PRO A 101 2.94 8.41 21.30
N GLU A 102 3.45 9.03 22.37
CA GLU A 102 3.18 10.35 22.93
C GLU A 102 3.08 11.50 21.91
N GLU A 103 2.18 12.43 22.21
CA GLU A 103 2.16 13.77 21.65
C GLU A 103 3.37 14.56 22.17
N HIS A 104 4.11 15.24 21.28
CA HIS A 104 4.64 16.56 21.63
C HIS A 104 4.53 17.53 20.45
N LYS A 105 3.80 18.60 20.75
CA LYS A 105 3.55 19.81 19.98
C LYS A 105 4.85 20.56 19.74
N ASN A 106 5.04 21.14 18.55
CA ASN A 106 5.42 22.55 18.51
C ASN A 106 4.94 23.26 17.24
N THR A 107 4.57 24.50 17.47
CA THR A 107 3.82 25.44 16.63
C THR A 107 4.68 26.27 15.71
N LYS A 108 4.07 26.71 14.59
CA LYS A 108 4.28 27.97 13.85
C LYS A 108 5.68 28.23 13.27
N ASN A 109 5.75 28.35 11.94
CA ASN A 109 6.02 29.67 11.38
C ASN A 109 5.44 29.85 9.97
N SER A 110 4.91 31.05 9.75
CA SER A 110 4.34 31.59 8.52
C SER A 110 5.38 32.37 7.70
N GLY A 111 5.15 32.47 6.39
CA GLY A 111 5.86 33.36 5.45
C GLY A 111 6.02 32.62 4.13
N SER A 112 5.15 32.76 3.13
CA SER A 112 4.87 33.92 2.26
C SER A 112 6.08 34.39 1.45
N ASN A 113 5.79 34.60 0.16
CA ASN A 113 6.59 35.14 -0.94
C ASN A 113 7.57 34.17 -1.62
N SER A 114 7.79 34.20 -2.93
CA SER A 114 7.07 34.64 -4.13
C SER A 114 8.03 34.29 -5.28
N SER A 115 7.48 33.85 -6.41
CA SER A 115 7.99 34.05 -7.78
C SER A 115 9.49 34.31 -7.98
N GLU A 116 10.15 33.43 -8.73
CA GLU A 116 11.07 33.86 -9.78
C GLU A 116 11.12 32.78 -10.87
N GLU A 117 10.73 33.20 -12.06
CA GLU A 117 10.93 32.51 -13.32
C GLU A 117 12.42 32.52 -13.64
N GLU A 118 13.01 31.40 -14.01
CA GLU A 118 14.17 31.46 -14.89
C GLU A 118 14.20 30.27 -15.84
N SER A 119 13.96 30.62 -17.10
CA SER A 119 14.11 29.81 -18.29
C SER A 119 15.57 29.41 -18.48
N LEU A 120 15.84 28.13 -18.73
CA LEU A 120 17.06 27.72 -19.42
C LEU A 120 16.73 26.80 -20.59
N THR A 121 17.20 27.27 -21.73
CA THR A 121 16.80 26.98 -23.10
C THR A 121 17.31 25.63 -23.60
N LEU A 122 16.52 25.06 -24.51
CA LEU A 122 16.95 24.02 -25.43
C LEU A 122 18.25 24.41 -26.13
N THR A 123 19.23 23.50 -26.12
CA THR A 123 20.23 23.44 -27.18
C THR A 123 20.18 22.07 -27.81
N ASP A 124 19.67 22.07 -29.03
CA ASP A 124 19.70 21.00 -30.01
C ASP A 124 21.07 20.34 -30.10
N SER A 125 21.08 19.03 -29.97
CA SER A 125 21.90 18.16 -30.82
C SER A 125 21.22 16.80 -30.95
N TYR A 126 20.06 16.84 -31.61
CA TYR A 126 19.38 15.66 -32.11
C TYR A 126 20.19 15.11 -33.30
N THR A 127 21.21 14.32 -33.01
CA THR A 127 21.92 13.55 -34.04
C THR A 127 21.04 12.36 -34.43
N LYS A 128 20.32 12.55 -35.55
CA LYS A 128 19.55 11.55 -36.27
C LYS A 128 20.41 10.30 -36.51
N SER A 129 20.13 9.25 -35.76
CA SER A 129 20.75 7.92 -35.90
C SER A 129 19.62 6.92 -36.10
N GLU A 130 19.42 6.58 -37.37
CA GLU A 130 18.86 5.35 -37.95
C GLU A 130 17.86 4.53 -37.13
N GLU A 131 16.64 4.42 -37.66
CA GLU A 131 15.59 3.47 -37.26
C GLU A 131 16.11 2.03 -37.36
N GLN A 132 16.67 1.54 -36.26
CA GLN A 132 16.69 0.13 -35.96
C GLN A 132 15.55 -0.11 -34.98
N GLN A 133 14.56 -0.91 -35.40
CA GLN A 133 13.59 -1.50 -34.49
C GLN A 133 14.34 -2.49 -33.58
N GLU A 134 15.10 -1.97 -32.62
CA GLU A 134 15.47 -2.72 -31.43
C GLU A 134 14.18 -3.00 -30.69
N THR A 135 13.64 -4.21 -30.84
CA THR A 135 12.67 -4.72 -29.89
C THR A 135 13.37 -4.69 -28.53
N ALA A 136 13.07 -3.68 -27.72
CA ALA A 136 13.60 -3.57 -26.37
C ALA A 136 13.46 -4.94 -25.71
N PRO A 137 14.54 -5.47 -25.07
CA PRO A 137 14.46 -6.75 -24.42
C PRO A 137 13.27 -6.73 -23.47
N ASP A 138 12.45 -7.79 -23.47
CA ASP A 138 11.31 -7.92 -22.58
C ASP A 138 11.83 -8.02 -21.13
N LEU A 139 12.05 -6.87 -20.52
CA LEU A 139 12.49 -6.72 -19.14
C LEU A 139 11.30 -7.05 -18.26
N HIS A 140 11.19 -8.32 -17.89
CA HIS A 140 10.20 -8.78 -16.93
C HIS A 140 10.39 -8.03 -15.61
N PHE A 141 9.50 -7.07 -15.34
CA PHE A 141 9.50 -6.35 -14.08
C PHE A 141 9.28 -7.33 -12.92
N PRO A 142 9.97 -7.09 -11.78
CA PRO A 142 9.84 -7.98 -10.63
C PRO A 142 8.41 -7.92 -10.10
N GLN A 143 7.84 -9.09 -9.87
CA GLN A 143 6.47 -9.21 -9.34
C GLN A 143 6.49 -9.10 -7.81
N PRO A 144 5.48 -8.46 -7.20
CA PRO A 144 5.40 -8.32 -5.75
C PRO A 144 5.23 -9.70 -5.09
N LEU A 145 6.16 -10.04 -4.18
CA LEU A 145 6.10 -11.23 -3.35
C LEU A 145 5.39 -10.93 -2.03
N SER A 146 5.03 -11.96 -1.26
CA SER A 146 4.46 -11.80 0.09
C SER A 146 5.53 -11.49 1.15
N THR A 147 6.76 -11.91 0.92
CA THR A 147 7.91 -11.68 1.81
C THR A 147 9.19 -11.45 0.98
N PRO A 148 10.25 -10.87 1.56
CA PRO A 148 11.49 -10.61 0.82
C PRO A 148 12.30 -11.85 0.41
N GLY A 149 11.95 -13.06 0.88
CA GLY A 149 12.65 -14.30 0.50
C GLY A 149 14.07 -14.45 1.08
N LEU A 150 14.31 -13.90 2.26
CA LEU A 150 15.58 -14.03 2.98
C LEU A 150 15.78 -15.47 3.50
N ALA A 151 16.97 -16.01 3.30
CA ALA A 151 17.43 -17.29 3.84
C ALA A 151 18.53 -17.06 4.90
N PRO A 152 18.64 -17.91 5.93
CA PRO A 152 19.71 -17.80 6.94
C PRO A 152 21.13 -17.84 6.36
N GLU A 153 21.29 -18.47 5.20
CA GLU A 153 22.56 -18.64 4.50
C GLU A 153 22.90 -17.45 3.58
N ASP A 154 21.99 -16.48 3.43
CA ASP A 154 22.24 -15.30 2.62
C ASP A 154 23.36 -14.46 3.25
N THR A 155 24.28 -13.99 2.42
CA THR A 155 25.19 -12.92 2.83
C THR A 155 24.40 -11.65 3.13
N MET A 156 24.92 -10.76 3.98
CA MET A 156 24.26 -9.47 4.27
C MET A 156 24.03 -8.64 3.00
N ALA A 157 24.95 -8.70 2.04
CA ALA A 157 24.79 -8.06 0.73
C ALA A 157 23.63 -8.65 -0.08
N GLU A 158 23.48 -9.99 -0.08
CA GLU A 158 22.37 -10.66 -0.76
C GLU A 158 21.03 -10.40 -0.06
N GLY A 159 21.02 -10.38 1.27
CA GLY A 159 19.83 -10.01 2.05
C GLY A 159 19.38 -8.58 1.77
N GLY A 160 20.32 -7.65 1.63
CA GLY A 160 20.03 -6.30 1.18
C GLY A 160 19.48 -6.24 -0.24
N ARG A 161 20.06 -6.98 -1.19
CA ARG A 161 19.60 -7.06 -2.58
C ARG A 161 18.16 -7.57 -2.67
N LYS A 162 17.84 -8.65 -1.95
CA LYS A 162 16.50 -9.23 -1.86
C LYS A 162 15.49 -8.26 -1.23
N THR A 163 15.88 -7.55 -0.17
CA THR A 163 15.05 -6.53 0.47
C THR A 163 14.74 -5.37 -0.47
N LEU A 164 15.75 -4.89 -1.22
CA LEU A 164 15.57 -3.85 -2.23
C LEU A 164 14.66 -4.29 -3.36
N LEU A 165 14.91 -5.49 -3.91
CA LEU A 165 14.09 -6.06 -4.98
C LEU A 165 12.62 -6.19 -4.56
N TYR A 166 12.38 -6.66 -3.33
CA TYR A 166 11.05 -6.77 -2.76
C TYR A 166 10.32 -5.42 -2.71
N HIS A 167 10.95 -4.38 -2.15
CA HIS A 167 10.31 -3.06 -2.06
C HIS A 167 10.23 -2.36 -3.42
N PHE A 168 11.15 -2.62 -4.34
CA PHE A 168 11.08 -2.11 -5.71
C PHE A 168 9.89 -2.71 -6.46
N ALA A 169 9.66 -4.02 -6.34
CA ALA A 169 8.48 -4.67 -6.91
C ALA A 169 7.17 -4.11 -6.35
N LEU A 170 7.11 -3.84 -5.04
CA LEU A 170 5.96 -3.17 -4.43
C LEU A 170 5.76 -1.74 -4.96
N MET A 171 6.84 -0.97 -5.10
CA MET A 171 6.78 0.38 -5.64
C MET A 171 6.21 0.38 -7.06
N LEU A 172 6.68 -0.52 -7.93
CA LEU A 172 6.18 -0.67 -9.30
C LEU A 172 4.72 -1.12 -9.34
N ALA A 173 4.31 -2.02 -8.44
CA ALA A 173 2.93 -2.51 -8.38
C ALA A 173 1.91 -1.38 -8.11
N HIS A 174 2.34 -0.29 -7.47
CA HIS A 174 1.51 0.88 -7.15
C HIS A 174 1.65 2.05 -8.14
N GLU A 175 2.47 1.91 -9.19
CA GLU A 175 2.74 2.98 -10.17
C GLU A 175 1.46 3.36 -10.93
N LEU A 176 0.76 2.38 -11.51
CA LEU A 176 -0.47 2.62 -12.29
C LEU A 176 -1.58 3.25 -11.43
N GLY A 177 -1.76 2.75 -10.20
CA GLY A 177 -2.75 3.27 -9.25
C GLY A 177 -2.41 4.69 -8.78
N THR A 178 -1.13 5.00 -8.63
CA THR A 178 -0.68 6.36 -8.30
C THR A 178 -0.89 7.31 -9.47
N ARG A 179 -0.60 6.87 -10.71
CA ARG A 179 -0.78 7.68 -11.93
C ARG A 179 -2.23 7.99 -12.23
N SER A 180 -3.15 7.07 -11.93
CA SER A 180 -4.58 7.32 -12.09
C SER A 180 -5.11 8.34 -11.07
N GLY A 181 -4.48 8.45 -9.89
CA GLY A 181 -4.89 9.36 -8.82
C GLY A 181 -6.24 9.03 -8.18
N GLU A 182 -6.82 7.88 -8.53
CA GLU A 182 -8.15 7.47 -8.07
C GLU A 182 -8.17 7.05 -6.60
N ASP A 183 -7.04 6.54 -6.11
CA ASP A 183 -6.88 6.01 -4.77
C ASP A 183 -5.64 6.59 -4.10
N ILE A 184 -5.82 7.27 -2.97
CA ILE A 184 -4.73 7.91 -2.24
C ILE A 184 -3.82 6.89 -1.55
N GLU A 185 -4.32 5.68 -1.30
CA GLU A 185 -3.53 4.61 -0.69
C GLU A 185 -2.45 4.11 -1.66
N GLU A 186 -2.70 4.13 -2.97
CA GLU A 186 -1.68 3.76 -3.98
C GLU A 186 -0.45 4.67 -3.89
N LEU A 187 -0.68 6.00 -3.81
CA LEU A 187 0.40 6.96 -3.58
C LEU A 187 1.07 6.76 -2.21
N HIS A 188 0.29 6.45 -1.18
CA HIS A 188 0.83 6.17 0.16
C HIS A 188 1.75 4.95 0.16
N ASP A 189 1.29 3.84 -0.39
CA ASP A 189 2.01 2.57 -0.43
C ASP A 189 3.26 2.67 -1.31
N MET A 190 3.18 3.38 -2.45
CA MET A 190 4.34 3.70 -3.27
C MET A 190 5.39 4.53 -2.49
N ARG A 191 4.95 5.51 -1.69
CA ARG A 191 5.84 6.30 -0.81
C ARG A 191 6.43 5.45 0.32
N VAL A 192 5.66 4.54 0.90
CA VAL A 192 6.13 3.60 1.94
C VAL A 192 7.21 2.69 1.37
N ALA A 193 7.00 2.10 0.19
CA ALA A 193 7.97 1.25 -0.49
C ALA A 193 9.29 2.01 -0.76
N THR A 194 9.18 3.24 -1.27
CA THR A 194 10.35 4.12 -1.51
C THR A 194 11.12 4.43 -0.23
N ARG A 195 10.43 4.78 0.86
CA ARG A 195 11.07 5.03 2.16
C ARG A 195 11.77 3.78 2.70
N ARG A 196 11.18 2.60 2.53
CA ARG A 196 11.79 1.33 2.95
C ARG A 196 13.02 0.97 2.11
N MET A 197 13.01 1.25 0.80
CA MET A 197 14.21 1.11 -0.04
C MET A 197 15.37 1.99 0.46
N ARG A 198 15.10 3.26 0.81
CA ARG A 198 16.12 4.14 1.39
C ARG A 198 16.69 3.59 2.69
N ALA A 199 15.82 3.18 3.62
CA ALA A 199 16.25 2.58 4.88
C ALA A 199 17.06 1.29 4.67
N ALA A 200 16.70 0.46 3.68
CA ALA A 200 17.47 -0.72 3.33
C ALA A 200 18.87 -0.36 2.81
N LEU A 201 18.99 0.65 1.94
CA LEU A 201 20.29 1.14 1.48
C LEU A 201 21.16 1.61 2.65
N ASP A 202 20.57 2.33 3.62
CA ASP A 202 21.28 2.80 4.80
C ASP A 202 21.76 1.64 5.69
N ILE A 203 20.88 0.68 6.01
CA ILE A 203 21.17 -0.47 6.87
C ILE A 203 22.24 -1.38 6.27
N PHE A 204 22.14 -1.66 4.96
CA PHE A 204 23.05 -2.58 4.29
C PHE A 204 24.29 -1.88 3.71
N SER A 205 24.42 -0.57 3.90
CA SER A 205 25.47 0.26 3.27
C SER A 205 26.89 -0.27 3.48
N SER A 206 27.21 -0.71 4.70
CA SER A 206 28.55 -1.23 5.06
C SER A 206 28.91 -2.57 4.39
N TYR A 207 27.92 -3.27 3.81
CA TYR A 207 28.11 -4.57 3.15
C TYR A 207 28.20 -4.46 1.62
N TYR A 208 27.99 -3.27 1.06
CA TYR A 208 28.13 -3.02 -0.37
C TYR A 208 29.46 -2.36 -0.70
N SER A 209 29.95 -2.59 -1.93
CA SER A 209 31.12 -1.87 -2.40
C SER A 209 30.82 -0.36 -2.51
N PRO A 210 31.73 0.54 -2.11
CA PRO A 210 31.52 1.99 -2.22
C PRO A 210 31.26 2.50 -3.64
N LYS A 211 31.63 1.71 -4.65
CA LYS A 211 31.33 2.02 -6.07
C LYS A 211 29.89 1.68 -6.46
N ALA A 212 29.26 0.72 -5.77
CA ALA A 212 27.91 0.25 -6.08
C ALA A 212 26.81 1.16 -5.52
N ILE A 213 27.07 1.82 -4.38
CA ILE A 213 26.12 2.72 -3.74
C ILE A 213 26.81 4.00 -3.29
N LYS A 214 26.15 5.14 -3.54
CA LYS A 214 26.55 6.39 -2.91
C LYS A 214 25.88 6.47 -1.52
N PRO A 215 26.62 6.82 -0.45
CA PRO A 215 26.01 7.10 0.85
C PRO A 215 24.92 8.17 0.70
N ILE A 216 23.78 7.93 1.34
CA ILE A 216 22.56 8.76 1.25
C ILE A 216 22.55 9.82 2.35
#